data_AF-A0A633IB74-F1
#
_entry.id   AF-A0A633IB74-F1
#
_cell.length_a   1.000
_cell.length_b   1.000
_cell.length_c   1.000
_cell.angle_alpha   90.00
_cell.angle_beta   90.00
_cell.angle_gamma   90.00
#
_symmetry.space_group_name_H-M   'P 1'
#
loop_
_entity.id
_entity.type
_entity.pdbx_description
1 polymer ?
#
loop_
_entity_poly.entity_id
_entity_poly.type
_entity_poly.pdbx_seq_one_letter_code
_entity_poly.pdbx_strand_id
1 'polypeptide(L)'
;MNIDKRALREVAEKATPGNWHRASSRFNGITVTPFSLCDEEVMLAHAVEKRDAEFIAAANPATMLALLDENLQLQREKDATEAVALALRDDMRQAREQLEAAEKRNAEQREYYEGVIADGSKRIAELEKGHQEAAKQINSWRRLAKQNIAERGKDISELEAARQRIAELEAKLSKPVLLSKTNGYWTEQEKAYEEAITFAKRQVRLAGFNVEEM
;
A
#
# COMPACT_ATOMS: atom_id res chain seq x y z
N MET A 1 -39.67 -52.41 22.02
CA MET A 1 -39.57 -53.85 21.67
C MET A 1 -38.37 -54.00 20.74
N ASN A 2 -37.36 -54.76 21.12
CA ASN A 2 -36.19 -55.00 20.27
C ASN A 2 -36.43 -56.31 19.52
N ILE A 3 -36.54 -56.25 18.19
CA ILE A 3 -36.76 -57.44 17.37
C ILE A 3 -35.39 -58.06 17.12
N ASP A 4 -35.21 -59.33 17.49
CA ASP A 4 -34.03 -60.09 17.11
C ASP A 4 -34.11 -60.44 15.62
N LYS A 5 -33.49 -59.59 14.80
CA LYS A 5 -33.47 -59.74 13.34
C LYS A 5 -32.71 -60.99 12.88
N ARG A 6 -31.74 -61.48 13.67
CA ARG A 6 -31.00 -62.71 13.33
C ARG A 6 -31.87 -63.93 13.57
N ALA A 7 -32.49 -64.00 14.74
CA ALA A 7 -33.45 -65.06 15.04
C ALA A 7 -34.62 -65.08 14.03
N LEU A 8 -35.13 -63.90 13.65
CA LEU A 8 -36.19 -63.80 12.64
C LEU A 8 -35.74 -64.27 11.25
N ARG A 9 -34.50 -63.96 10.86
CA ARG A 9 -33.90 -64.46 9.62
C ARG A 9 -33.79 -65.98 9.62
N GLU A 10 -33.25 -66.57 10.69
CA GLU A 10 -33.11 -68.02 10.81
C GLU A 10 -34.45 -68.76 10.73
N VAL A 11 -35.50 -68.20 11.35
CA VAL A 11 -36.85 -68.76 11.27
C VAL A 11 -37.41 -68.66 9.85
N ALA A 12 -37.19 -67.52 9.16
CA ALA A 12 -37.64 -67.34 7.78
C ALA A 12 -36.87 -68.25 6.78
N GLU A 13 -35.57 -68.46 6.98
CA GLU A 13 -34.76 -69.38 6.13
C GLU A 13 -35.15 -70.85 6.33
N LYS A 14 -35.59 -71.24 7.53
CA LYS A 14 -36.06 -72.61 7.83
C LYS A 14 -37.50 -72.88 7.39
N ALA A 15 -38.30 -71.85 7.17
CA ALA A 15 -39.69 -71.99 6.75
C ALA A 15 -39.79 -72.48 5.29
N THR A 16 -40.92 -73.08 4.92
CA THR A 16 -41.13 -73.58 3.56
C THR A 16 -40.92 -72.44 2.54
N PRO A 17 -39.93 -72.56 1.64
CA PRO A 17 -39.64 -71.52 0.68
C PRO A 17 -40.74 -71.46 -0.39
N GLY A 18 -40.93 -70.28 -0.97
CA GLY A 18 -41.87 -70.07 -2.06
C GLY A 18 -42.89 -68.97 -1.77
N ASN A 19 -43.70 -68.67 -2.78
CA ASN A 19 -44.71 -67.64 -2.67
C ASN A 19 -45.98 -68.25 -2.05
N TRP A 20 -46.13 -68.08 -0.74
CA TRP A 20 -47.34 -68.49 -0.05
C TRP A 20 -48.50 -67.65 -0.54
N HIS A 21 -49.57 -68.30 -0.98
CA HIS A 21 -50.79 -67.65 -1.42
C HIS A 21 -51.99 -68.23 -0.68
N ARG A 22 -53.09 -67.49 -0.68
CA ARG A 22 -54.33 -67.96 -0.09
C ARG A 22 -54.86 -69.18 -0.84
N ALA A 23 -55.33 -70.19 -0.11
CA ALA A 23 -56.04 -71.34 -0.65
C ALA A 23 -57.45 -70.95 -1.13
N SER A 24 -58.07 -71.78 -1.97
CA SER A 24 -59.38 -71.49 -2.58
C SER A 24 -60.50 -71.15 -1.59
N SER A 25 -61.60 -70.56 -2.09
CA SER A 25 -62.66 -69.87 -1.35
C SER A 25 -63.35 -70.64 -0.22
N ARG A 26 -63.20 -71.96 -0.11
CA ARG A 26 -63.81 -72.80 0.92
C ARG A 26 -62.94 -73.02 2.16
N PHE A 27 -61.67 -72.60 2.15
CA PHE A 27 -60.74 -72.80 3.27
C PHE A 27 -60.02 -71.50 3.64
N ASN A 28 -59.99 -71.17 4.94
CA ASN A 28 -59.19 -70.06 5.47
C ASN A 28 -57.75 -70.55 5.70
N GLY A 29 -57.00 -70.76 4.62
CA GLY A 29 -55.61 -71.21 4.74
C GLY A 29 -54.71 -70.67 3.64
N ILE A 30 -53.43 -70.95 3.81
CA ILE A 30 -52.36 -70.53 2.91
C ILE A 30 -51.59 -71.77 2.44
N THR A 31 -51.16 -71.75 1.18
CA THR A 31 -50.41 -72.84 0.57
C THR A 31 -49.38 -72.31 -0.40
N VAL A 32 -48.32 -73.09 -0.64
CA VAL A 32 -47.25 -72.78 -1.59
C VAL A 32 -47.49 -73.46 -2.95
N THR A 33 -48.20 -74.58 -2.97
CA THR A 33 -48.52 -75.35 -4.18
C THR A 33 -50.05 -75.34 -4.44
N PRO A 34 -50.49 -75.51 -5.70
CA PRO A 34 -51.91 -75.67 -5.98
C PRO A 34 -52.51 -76.82 -5.15
N PHE A 35 -53.60 -76.54 -4.44
CA PHE A 35 -54.27 -77.52 -3.60
C PHE A 35 -54.84 -78.68 -4.45
N SER A 36 -54.27 -79.87 -4.33
CA SER A 36 -54.75 -81.12 -4.94
C SER A 36 -55.25 -82.05 -3.83
N LEU A 37 -56.45 -82.61 -3.98
CA LEU A 37 -57.00 -83.62 -3.05
C LEU A 37 -56.36 -85.01 -3.25
N CYS A 38 -55.51 -85.17 -4.28
CA CYS A 38 -55.05 -86.47 -4.77
C CYS A 38 -53.52 -86.66 -4.76
N ASP A 39 -52.73 -85.69 -4.31
CA ASP A 39 -51.25 -85.77 -4.27
C ASP A 39 -50.69 -85.65 -2.85
N GLU A 40 -49.57 -86.32 -2.61
CA GLU A 40 -49.11 -86.76 -1.29
C GLU A 40 -48.37 -85.72 -0.42
N GLU A 41 -48.16 -84.47 -0.86
CA GLU A 41 -47.61 -83.42 0.01
C GLU A 41 -48.22 -82.03 -0.30
N VAL A 42 -49.31 -81.70 0.38
CA VAL A 42 -49.89 -80.34 0.35
C VAL A 42 -49.36 -79.55 1.54
N MET A 43 -48.51 -78.56 1.28
CA MET A 43 -48.05 -77.61 2.29
C MET A 43 -49.19 -76.62 2.60
N LEU A 44 -49.91 -76.83 3.69
CA LEU A 44 -51.09 -76.05 4.08
C LEU A 44 -50.97 -75.55 5.51
N ALA A 45 -51.17 -74.25 5.73
CA ALA A 45 -51.38 -73.69 7.07
C ALA A 45 -52.78 -73.08 7.17
N HIS A 46 -53.45 -73.31 8.30
CA HIS A 46 -54.78 -72.81 8.60
C HIS A 46 -54.70 -71.48 9.37
N ALA A 47 -55.58 -70.54 9.04
CA ALA A 47 -55.85 -69.34 9.82
C ALA A 47 -57.35 -69.29 10.16
N VAL A 48 -57.68 -68.70 11.31
CA VAL A 48 -59.08 -68.59 11.76
C VAL A 48 -59.87 -67.69 10.81
N GLU A 49 -59.31 -66.52 10.51
CA GLU A 49 -59.94 -65.49 9.68
C GLU A 49 -59.34 -65.43 8.28
N LYS A 50 -60.20 -65.10 7.31
CA LYS A 50 -59.79 -64.91 5.92
C LYS A 50 -58.74 -63.80 5.77
N ARG A 51 -58.88 -62.70 6.52
CA ARG A 51 -57.98 -61.54 6.46
C ARG A 51 -56.58 -61.88 6.98
N ASP A 52 -56.50 -62.70 8.02
CA ASP A 52 -55.23 -63.13 8.60
C ASP A 52 -54.47 -64.04 7.63
N ALA A 53 -55.17 -64.94 6.92
CA ALA A 53 -54.56 -65.75 5.86
C ALA A 53 -53.96 -64.88 4.74
N GLU A 54 -54.66 -63.82 4.31
CA GLU A 54 -54.17 -62.90 3.29
C GLU A 54 -52.94 -62.12 3.76
N PHE A 55 -52.95 -61.64 5.01
CA PHE A 55 -51.80 -60.95 5.61
C PHE A 55 -50.58 -61.86 5.77
N ILE A 56 -50.75 -63.08 6.30
CA ILE A 56 -49.65 -64.03 6.51
C ILE A 56 -49.08 -64.50 5.17
N ALA A 57 -49.92 -64.70 4.14
CA ALA A 57 -49.46 -65.00 2.78
C ALA A 57 -48.61 -63.87 2.19
N ALA A 58 -48.97 -62.60 2.44
CA ALA A 58 -48.17 -61.46 2.01
C ALA A 58 -46.88 -61.30 2.83
N ALA A 59 -46.96 -61.49 4.16
CA ALA A 59 -45.84 -61.49 5.11
C ALA A 59 -45.14 -62.85 5.20
N ASN A 60 -44.99 -63.52 4.05
CA ASN A 60 -44.39 -64.85 3.96
C ASN A 60 -42.86 -64.80 4.17
N PRO A 61 -42.19 -65.96 4.28
CA PRO A 61 -40.75 -66.00 4.50
C PRO A 61 -39.93 -65.25 3.45
N ALA A 62 -40.32 -65.30 2.17
CA ALA A 62 -39.62 -64.60 1.09
C ALA A 62 -39.71 -63.08 1.24
N THR A 63 -40.90 -62.55 1.53
CA THR A 63 -41.10 -61.12 1.82
C THR A 63 -40.31 -60.70 3.07
N MET A 64 -40.31 -61.53 4.12
CA MET A 64 -39.58 -61.22 5.35
C MET A 64 -38.06 -61.14 5.14
N LEU A 65 -37.48 -62.08 4.38
CA LEU A 65 -36.05 -62.06 4.05
C LEU A 65 -35.69 -60.84 3.20
N ALA A 66 -36.50 -60.50 2.20
CA ALA A 66 -36.30 -59.31 1.38
C ALA A 66 -36.31 -58.01 2.23
N LEU A 67 -37.27 -57.87 3.14
CA LEU A 67 -37.32 -56.72 4.06
C LEU A 67 -36.14 -56.69 5.04
N LEU A 68 -35.65 -57.84 5.50
CA LEU A 68 -34.47 -57.92 6.35
C LEU A 68 -33.19 -57.52 5.59
N ASP A 69 -33.07 -57.91 4.32
CA ASP A 69 -31.97 -57.52 3.45
C ASP A 69 -32.00 -56.01 3.17
N GLU A 70 -33.16 -55.45 2.82
CA GLU A 70 -33.36 -54.01 2.66
C GLU A 70 -33.02 -53.25 3.95
N ASN A 71 -33.47 -53.75 5.10
CA ASN A 71 -33.17 -53.12 6.38
C ASN A 71 -31.67 -53.12 6.70
N LEU A 72 -30.96 -54.22 6.38
CA LEU A 72 -29.51 -54.29 6.53
C LEU A 72 -28.80 -53.31 5.59
N GLN A 73 -29.27 -53.18 4.35
CA GLN A 73 -28.76 -52.21 3.38
C GLN A 73 -28.94 -50.78 3.88
N LEU A 74 -30.14 -50.42 4.37
CA LEU A 74 -30.43 -49.11 4.94
C LEU A 74 -29.55 -48.80 6.17
N GLN A 75 -29.26 -49.79 7.01
CA GLN A 75 -28.33 -49.61 8.13
C GLN A 75 -26.92 -49.28 7.65
N ARG A 76 -26.41 -50.00 6.64
CA ARG A 76 -25.09 -49.72 6.05
C ARG A 76 -25.01 -48.35 5.41
N GLU A 77 -26.05 -47.94 4.68
CA GLU A 77 -26.11 -46.61 4.05
C GLU A 77 -26.18 -45.49 5.08
N LYS A 78 -26.95 -45.70 6.17
CA LYS A 78 -26.99 -44.79 7.29
C LYS A 78 -25.61 -44.64 7.93
N ASP A 79 -24.94 -45.75 8.27
CA ASP A 79 -23.62 -45.72 8.90
C ASP A 79 -22.57 -45.05 7.98
N ALA A 80 -22.63 -45.31 6.67
CA ALA A 80 -21.78 -44.65 5.69
C ALA A 80 -22.05 -43.13 5.61
N THR A 81 -23.32 -42.73 5.64
CA THR A 81 -23.70 -41.31 5.64
C THR A 81 -23.25 -40.60 6.90
N GLU A 82 -23.39 -41.24 8.06
CA GLU A 82 -22.90 -40.73 9.34
C GLU A 82 -21.37 -40.58 9.35
N ALA A 83 -20.64 -41.57 8.81
CA ALA A 83 -19.19 -41.49 8.67
C ALA A 83 -18.75 -40.30 7.79
N VAL A 84 -19.41 -40.09 6.65
CA VAL A 84 -19.15 -38.93 5.77
C VAL A 84 -19.47 -37.61 6.46
N ALA A 85 -20.59 -37.53 7.19
CA ALA A 85 -20.96 -36.32 7.92
C ALA A 85 -19.95 -35.97 9.03
N LEU A 86 -19.40 -36.97 9.71
CA LEU A 86 -18.35 -36.78 10.71
C LEU A 86 -17.05 -36.27 10.09
N ALA A 87 -16.62 -36.89 8.98
CA ALA A 87 -15.42 -36.44 8.25
C ALA A 87 -15.58 -34.99 7.76
N LEU A 88 -16.72 -34.66 7.14
CA LEU A 88 -17.00 -33.30 6.68
C LEU A 88 -16.99 -32.28 7.84
N ARG A 89 -17.52 -32.66 9.00
CA ARG A 89 -17.51 -31.80 10.19
C ARG A 89 -16.08 -31.52 10.67
N ASP A 90 -15.21 -32.51 10.63
CA ASP A 90 -13.82 -32.37 11.05
C ASP A 90 -13.01 -31.56 10.03
N ASP A 91 -13.22 -31.77 8.72
CA ASP A 91 -12.64 -30.95 7.66
C ASP A 91 -13.08 -29.48 7.79
N MET A 92 -14.35 -29.23 8.06
CA MET A 92 -14.88 -27.88 8.28
C MET A 92 -14.27 -27.22 9.53
N ARG A 93 -13.96 -27.99 10.58
CA ARG A 93 -13.25 -27.48 11.75
C ARG A 93 -11.82 -27.07 11.38
N GLN A 94 -11.08 -27.95 10.70
CA GLN A 94 -9.72 -27.66 10.25
C GLN A 94 -9.66 -26.45 9.32
N ALA A 95 -10.60 -26.34 8.38
CA ALA A 95 -10.69 -25.21 7.47
C ALA A 95 -10.92 -23.88 8.22
N ARG A 96 -11.73 -23.87 9.29
CA ARG A 96 -11.94 -22.69 10.13
C ARG A 96 -10.69 -22.31 10.92
N GLU A 97 -9.98 -23.29 11.48
CA GLU A 97 -8.72 -23.05 12.19
C GLU A 97 -7.64 -22.48 11.25
N GLN A 98 -7.54 -23.00 10.03
CA GLN A 98 -6.63 -22.47 9.01
C GLN A 98 -7.01 -21.05 8.59
N LEU A 99 -8.30 -20.77 8.45
CA LEU A 99 -8.80 -19.43 8.13
C LEU A 99 -8.44 -18.44 9.24
N GLU A 100 -8.70 -18.77 10.50
CA GLU A 100 -8.36 -17.92 11.65
C GLU A 100 -6.85 -17.65 11.74
N ALA A 101 -6.03 -18.69 11.52
CA ALA A 101 -4.58 -18.53 11.49
C ALA A 101 -4.11 -17.63 10.33
N ALA A 102 -4.72 -17.74 9.16
CA ALA A 102 -4.43 -16.88 8.01
C ALA A 102 -4.87 -15.43 8.24
N GLU A 103 -6.04 -15.22 8.84
CA GLU A 103 -6.54 -13.89 9.21
C GLU A 103 -5.62 -13.21 10.23
N LYS A 104 -5.17 -13.95 11.25
CA LYS A 104 -4.21 -13.45 12.23
C LYS A 104 -2.89 -13.04 11.56
N ARG A 105 -2.33 -13.89 10.69
CA ARG A 105 -1.11 -13.57 9.94
C ARG A 105 -1.28 -12.32 9.07
N ASN A 106 -2.43 -12.17 8.40
CA ASN A 106 -2.73 -10.98 7.61
C ASN A 106 -2.83 -9.72 8.48
N ALA A 107 -3.42 -9.81 9.67
CA ALA A 107 -3.49 -8.70 10.61
C ALA A 107 -2.10 -8.26 11.09
N GLU A 108 -1.25 -9.21 11.50
CA GLU A 108 0.14 -8.96 11.91
C GLU A 108 0.95 -8.31 10.76
N GLN A 109 0.79 -8.80 9.53
CA GLN A 109 1.44 -8.20 8.37
C GLN A 109 0.97 -6.77 8.11
N ARG A 110 -0.34 -6.50 8.24
CA ARG A 110 -0.87 -5.14 8.09
C ARG A 110 -0.28 -4.18 9.11
N GLU A 111 -0.23 -4.58 10.38
CA GLU A 111 0.37 -3.78 11.45
C GLU A 111 1.85 -3.49 11.16
N TYR A 112 2.62 -4.50 10.72
CA TYR A 112 4.01 -4.32 10.32
C TYR A 112 4.17 -3.29 9.20
N TYR A 113 3.41 -3.43 8.11
CA TYR A 113 3.50 -2.51 6.97
C TYR A 113 3.04 -1.10 7.33
N GLU A 114 2.01 -0.97 8.17
CA GLU A 114 1.54 0.33 8.67
C GLU A 114 2.63 1.04 9.48
N GLY A 115 3.36 0.30 10.33
CA GLY A 115 4.52 0.82 11.06
C GLY A 115 5.66 1.29 10.14
N VAL A 116 6.02 0.50 9.12
CA VAL A 116 7.06 0.87 8.14
C VAL A 116 6.65 2.12 7.34
N ILE A 117 5.38 2.20 6.93
CA ILE A 117 4.85 3.36 6.20
C ILE A 117 4.85 4.60 7.10
N ALA A 118 4.45 4.46 8.37
CA ALA A 118 4.45 5.58 9.32
C ALA A 118 5.87 6.12 9.57
N ASP A 119 6.85 5.25 9.81
CA ASP A 119 8.25 5.65 10.00
C ASP A 119 8.83 6.31 8.74
N GLY A 120 8.59 5.69 7.57
CA GLY A 120 8.98 6.26 6.28
C GLY A 120 8.36 7.63 6.03
N SER A 121 7.07 7.81 6.34
CA SER A 121 6.36 9.09 6.19
C SER A 121 6.93 10.16 7.11
N LYS A 122 7.26 9.81 8.36
CA LYS A 122 7.92 10.72 9.30
C LYS A 122 9.29 11.15 8.76
N ARG A 123 10.08 10.22 8.25
CA ARG A 123 11.41 10.52 7.69
C ARG A 123 11.33 11.43 6.47
N ILE A 124 10.36 11.21 5.59
CA ILE A 124 10.11 12.08 4.43
C ILE A 124 9.77 13.50 4.90
N ALA A 125 8.86 13.66 5.87
CA ALA A 125 8.47 14.96 6.39
C ALA A 125 9.66 15.74 7.01
N GLU A 126 10.56 15.04 7.72
CA GLU A 126 11.79 15.64 8.25
C GLU A 126 12.71 16.14 7.12
N LEU A 127 12.90 15.32 6.09
CA LEU A 127 13.73 15.67 4.93
C LEU A 127 13.13 16.85 4.15
N GLU A 128 11.82 16.85 3.92
CA GLU A 128 11.12 17.95 3.24
C GLU A 128 11.28 19.27 4.00
N LYS A 129 11.17 19.24 5.33
CA LYS A 129 11.42 20.42 6.16
C LYS A 129 12.87 20.91 6.03
N GLY A 130 13.84 20.00 6.10
CA GLY A 130 15.26 20.32 5.91
C GLY A 130 15.54 20.92 4.53
N HIS A 131 14.95 20.37 3.46
CA HIS A 131 15.04 20.90 2.11
C HIS A 131 14.44 22.31 2.01
N GLN A 132 13.30 22.55 2.66
CA GLN A 132 12.66 23.87 2.66
C GLN A 132 13.52 24.92 3.39
N GLU A 133 14.13 24.56 4.52
CA GLU A 133 15.05 25.43 5.25
C GLU A 133 16.32 25.73 4.44
N ALA A 134 16.92 24.70 3.83
CA ALA A 134 18.07 24.87 2.94
C ALA A 134 17.73 25.79 1.75
N ALA A 135 16.55 25.63 1.14
CA ALA A 135 16.10 26.49 0.05
C ALA A 135 15.96 27.96 0.49
N LYS A 136 15.43 28.22 1.70
CA LYS A 136 15.36 29.57 2.27
C LYS A 136 16.75 30.18 2.46
N GLN A 137 17.70 29.41 3.00
CA GLN A 137 19.08 29.86 3.18
C GLN A 137 19.73 30.18 1.83
N ILE A 138 19.65 29.27 0.86
CA ILE A 138 20.20 29.48 -0.50
C ILE A 138 19.66 30.77 -1.12
N ASN A 139 18.36 31.03 -0.99
CA ASN A 139 17.75 32.27 -1.49
C ASN A 139 18.28 33.52 -0.77
N SER A 140 18.48 33.45 0.54
CA SER A 140 19.10 34.54 1.33
C SER A 140 20.53 34.82 0.88
N TRP A 141 21.38 33.79 0.82
CA TRP A 141 22.76 33.91 0.35
C TRP A 141 22.86 34.44 -1.07
N ARG A 142 21.98 33.97 -1.96
CA ARG A 142 21.88 34.47 -3.35
C ARG A 142 21.55 35.97 -3.38
N ARG A 143 20.65 36.44 -2.51
CA ARG A 143 20.29 37.86 -2.42
C ARG A 143 21.47 38.70 -1.94
N LEU A 144 22.15 38.26 -0.88
CA LEU A 144 23.35 38.93 -0.35
C LEU A 144 24.47 38.98 -1.40
N ALA A 145 24.72 37.87 -2.10
CA ALA A 145 25.71 37.83 -3.17
C ALA A 145 25.39 38.83 -4.29
N LYS A 146 24.12 38.93 -4.70
CA LYS A 146 23.69 39.93 -5.69
C LYS A 146 23.91 41.37 -5.21
N GLN A 147 23.62 41.66 -3.95
CA GLN A 147 23.86 42.99 -3.36
C GLN A 147 25.35 43.32 -3.32
N ASN A 148 26.18 42.41 -2.81
CA ASN A 148 27.64 42.58 -2.77
C ASN A 148 28.25 42.80 -4.16
N ILE A 149 27.78 42.07 -5.18
CA ILE A 149 28.23 42.26 -6.57
C ILE A 149 27.83 43.66 -7.07
N ALA A 150 26.59 44.09 -6.80
CA ALA A 150 26.12 45.40 -7.21
C ALA A 150 26.89 46.55 -6.52
N GLU A 151 27.17 46.42 -5.22
CA GLU A 151 27.98 47.39 -4.47
C GLU A 151 29.41 47.47 -5.00
N ARG A 152 30.09 46.32 -5.14
CA ARG A 152 31.43 46.28 -5.75
C ARG A 152 31.45 46.83 -7.18
N GLY A 153 30.39 46.63 -7.95
CA GLY A 153 30.25 47.22 -9.28
C GLY A 153 30.24 48.76 -9.27
N LYS A 154 29.63 49.37 -8.24
CA LYS A 154 29.67 50.83 -8.05
C LYS A 154 31.07 51.28 -7.68
N ASP A 155 31.70 50.63 -6.70
CA ASP A 155 33.07 50.96 -6.27
C ASP A 155 34.07 50.88 -7.43
N ILE A 156 33.94 49.86 -8.29
CA ILE A 156 34.75 49.71 -9.51
C ILE A 156 34.52 50.88 -10.46
N SER A 157 33.26 51.28 -10.68
CA SER A 157 32.92 52.41 -11.55
C SER A 157 33.51 53.73 -11.02
N GLU A 158 33.47 53.95 -9.70
CA GLU A 158 34.07 55.11 -9.05
C GLU A 158 35.61 55.10 -9.14
N LEU A 159 36.24 53.93 -8.96
CA LEU A 159 37.68 53.75 -9.14
C LEU A 159 38.12 54.00 -10.58
N GLU A 160 37.33 53.57 -11.57
CA GLU A 160 37.59 53.85 -12.98
C GLU A 160 37.53 55.35 -13.28
N ALA A 161 36.51 56.04 -12.77
CA ALA A 161 36.39 57.50 -12.91
C ALA A 161 37.57 58.23 -12.23
N ALA A 162 37.98 57.81 -11.03
CA ALA A 162 39.13 58.37 -10.33
C ALA A 162 40.44 58.13 -11.11
N ARG A 163 40.63 56.93 -11.67
CA ARG A 163 41.79 56.60 -12.52
C ARG A 163 41.83 57.47 -13.78
N GLN A 164 40.69 57.67 -14.45
CA GLN A 164 40.60 58.59 -15.59
C GLN A 164 41.00 60.01 -15.18
N ARG A 165 40.51 60.49 -14.04
CA ARG A 165 40.85 61.83 -13.55
C ARG A 165 42.33 61.98 -13.21
N ILE A 166 42.95 60.98 -12.59
CA ILE A 166 44.39 60.98 -12.33
C ILE A 166 45.16 61.04 -13.65
N ALA A 167 44.80 60.20 -14.63
CA ALA A 167 45.44 60.22 -15.95
C ALA A 167 45.31 61.58 -16.65
N GLU A 168 44.15 62.24 -16.56
CA GLU A 168 43.97 63.61 -17.07
C GLU A 168 44.89 64.62 -16.37
N LEU A 169 45.03 64.53 -15.04
CA LEU A 169 45.88 65.42 -14.26
C LEU A 169 47.37 65.16 -14.55
N GLU A 170 47.78 63.90 -14.66
CA GLU A 170 49.13 63.52 -15.05
C GLU A 170 49.47 64.01 -16.47
N ALA A 171 48.53 63.92 -17.42
CA ALA A 171 48.72 64.48 -18.76
C ALA A 171 48.87 66.01 -18.76
N LYS A 172 48.16 66.72 -17.86
CA LYS A 172 48.32 68.17 -17.66
C LYS A 172 49.68 68.50 -17.03
N LEU A 173 50.12 67.75 -16.03
CA LEU A 173 51.41 67.94 -15.36
C LEU A 173 52.60 67.59 -16.27
N SER A 174 52.44 66.58 -17.14
CA SER A 174 53.43 66.16 -18.13
C SER A 174 53.73 67.25 -19.17
N LYS A 175 52.82 68.22 -19.35
CA LYS A 175 53.05 69.47 -20.08
C LYS A 175 53.34 70.56 -19.05
N PRO A 176 54.59 70.69 -18.54
CA PRO A 176 54.90 71.74 -17.60
C PRO A 176 54.50 73.08 -18.23
N VAL A 177 53.82 73.93 -17.46
CA VAL A 177 53.69 75.34 -17.82
C VAL A 177 55.12 75.84 -17.97
N LEU A 178 55.56 76.00 -19.21
CA LEU A 178 56.72 76.77 -19.53
C LEU A 178 56.36 78.20 -19.14
N LEU A 179 56.60 78.53 -17.86
CA LEU A 179 56.93 79.91 -17.54
C LEU A 179 58.04 80.26 -18.51
N SER A 180 57.88 81.36 -19.24
CA SER A 180 58.95 81.97 -20.02
C SER A 180 60.15 82.08 -19.09
N LYS A 181 61.04 81.08 -19.08
CA LYS A 181 62.41 81.28 -18.64
C LYS A 181 63.02 82.13 -19.74
N THR A 182 62.78 83.43 -19.60
CA THR A 182 63.80 84.46 -19.45
C THR A 182 65.17 83.82 -19.24
N ASN A 183 65.73 83.33 -20.33
CA ASN A 183 67.16 83.32 -20.56
C ASN A 183 67.62 84.78 -20.70
N GLY A 184 67.46 85.56 -19.64
CA GLY A 184 67.90 86.95 -19.56
C GLY A 184 67.11 88.00 -20.35
N TYR A 185 66.04 87.65 -21.08
CA TYR A 185 65.26 88.63 -21.86
C TYR A 185 63.78 88.60 -21.51
N TRP A 186 63.33 89.63 -20.80
CA TRP A 186 61.92 89.94 -20.54
C TRP A 186 61.19 90.15 -21.86
N THR A 187 59.94 89.68 -21.96
CA THR A 187 59.06 90.09 -23.08
C THR A 187 58.70 91.57 -22.94
N GLU A 188 58.33 92.25 -24.04
CA GLU A 188 57.98 93.69 -24.00
C GLU A 188 56.85 94.00 -23.01
N GLN A 189 55.91 93.06 -22.86
CA GLN A 189 54.79 93.18 -21.94
C GLN A 189 55.23 93.07 -20.48
N GLU A 190 56.08 92.08 -20.16
CA GLU A 190 56.64 91.93 -18.81
C GLU A 190 57.57 93.11 -18.44
N LYS A 191 58.33 93.65 -19.41
CA LYS A 191 59.14 94.85 -19.22
C LYS A 191 58.29 96.08 -18.94
N ALA A 192 57.17 96.26 -19.64
CA ALA A 192 56.23 97.34 -19.40
C ALA A 192 55.58 97.24 -18.00
N TYR A 193 55.26 96.03 -17.55
CA TYR A 193 54.76 95.81 -16.19
C TYR A 193 55.82 96.13 -15.13
N GLU A 194 57.07 95.70 -15.31
CA GLU A 194 58.15 96.00 -14.36
C GLU A 194 58.49 97.50 -14.34
N GLU A 195 58.50 98.18 -15.48
CA GLU A 195 58.67 99.63 -15.57
C GLU A 195 57.52 100.38 -14.89
N ALA A 196 56.27 99.93 -15.07
CA ALA A 196 55.11 100.51 -14.39
C ALA A 196 55.16 100.31 -12.87
N ILE A 197 55.56 99.12 -12.41
CA ILE A 197 55.76 98.82 -10.98
C ILE A 197 56.86 99.71 -10.42
N THR A 198 57.99 99.81 -11.11
CA THR A 198 59.12 100.65 -10.70
C THR A 198 58.74 102.13 -10.63
N PHE A 199 57.98 102.62 -11.63
CA PHE A 199 57.46 103.98 -11.65
C PHE A 199 56.49 104.23 -10.49
N ALA A 200 55.55 103.32 -10.25
CA ALA A 200 54.62 103.41 -9.13
C ALA A 200 55.34 103.44 -7.78
N LYS A 201 56.32 102.55 -7.57
CA LYS A 201 57.16 102.55 -6.35
C LYS A 201 57.89 103.90 -6.18
N ARG A 202 58.41 104.48 -7.26
CA ARG A 202 59.06 105.80 -7.23
C ARG A 202 58.09 106.92 -6.87
N GLN A 203 56.88 106.92 -7.43
CA GLN A 203 55.85 107.92 -7.10
C GLN A 203 55.41 107.80 -5.64
N VAL A 204 55.23 106.59 -5.13
CA VAL A 204 54.89 106.34 -3.72
C VAL A 204 55.98 106.85 -2.78
N ARG A 205 57.26 106.65 -3.12
CA ARG A 205 58.38 107.24 -2.36
C ARG A 205 58.41 108.77 -2.43
N LEU A 206 58.18 109.36 -3.59
CA LEU A 206 58.09 110.82 -3.75
C LEU A 206 56.91 111.43 -2.98
N ALA A 207 55.84 110.68 -2.79
CA ALA A 207 54.69 111.04 -1.95
C ALA A 207 54.96 110.85 -0.44
N GLY A 208 56.16 110.43 -0.03
CA GLY A 208 56.59 110.33 1.37
C GLY A 208 56.34 108.98 2.04
N PHE A 209 55.93 107.94 1.28
CA PHE A 209 55.66 106.61 1.82
C PHE A 209 56.81 105.63 1.52
N ASN A 210 57.18 104.81 2.51
CA ASN A 210 58.18 103.75 2.33
C ASN A 210 57.59 102.56 1.57
N VAL A 211 58.39 101.98 0.68
CA VAL A 211 58.06 100.77 -0.08
C VAL A 211 59.11 99.71 0.25
N GLU A 212 58.71 98.59 0.84
CA GLU A 212 59.60 97.46 1.13
C GLU A 212 59.99 96.72 -0.18
N GLU A 213 61.25 96.27 -0.24
CA GLU A 213 61.73 95.37 -1.29
C GLU A 213 61.56 93.93 -0.81
N MET A 214 60.83 93.13 -1.61
CA MET A 214 60.67 91.68 -1.44
C MET A 214 61.57 90.97 -2.44
#